data_AF-A0A842VAI2-F1
#
_entry.id   AF-A0A842VAI2-F1
#
_cell.length_a   1.000
_cell.length_b   1.000
_cell.length_c   1.000
_cell.angle_alpha   90.00
_cell.angle_beta   90.00
_cell.angle_gamma   90.00
#
_symmetry.space_group_name_H-M   'P 1'
#
loop_
_entity.id
_entity.type
_entity.pdbx_description
1 polymer ?
#
loop_
_entity_poly.entity_id
_entity_poly.type
_entity_poly.pdbx_seq_one_letter_code
_entity_poly.pdbx_strand_id
1 'polypeptide(L)'
;MLQKSIYYTARVMKNNVLVVLALGLIDVSFLFVLGFATAPVVDRLLELSFTLTTGIGQVLQQLDSFSVWTLVSHSTLQPLVLRFVLYTLLAGLIAYVVYGVLQGLAWHLSRRLLMYEVKRFFLRFFLVNLPWFISGLVLFFALLYVDLRYTLIASLTSTTKPVWPFIPFYILLVALVYFALISYGSLNVRYAFRLGLRRWKLFVPMMVVIAGSLAFAQVIIYSVNLLSPFAGFVVGLALFPLLSFIRLFSLATYGMDSHD
;
A
#
# COMPACT_ATOMS: atom_id res chain seq x y z
N MET A 1 -24.96 6.66 -11.45
CA MET A 1 -24.51 6.47 -10.05
C MET A 1 -23.19 7.21 -9.79
N LEU A 2 -22.13 6.99 -10.58
CA LEU A 2 -20.83 7.67 -10.46
C LEU A 2 -20.93 9.21 -10.32
N GLN A 3 -21.67 9.88 -11.21
CA GLN A 3 -21.87 11.33 -11.17
C GLN A 3 -22.53 11.80 -9.87
N LYS A 4 -23.48 11.02 -9.32
CA LYS A 4 -24.11 11.31 -8.02
C LYS A 4 -23.10 11.17 -6.89
N SER A 5 -22.27 10.14 -6.89
CA SER A 5 -21.19 9.94 -5.91
C SER A 5 -20.16 11.08 -5.93
N ILE A 6 -19.75 11.53 -7.12
CA ILE A 6 -18.81 12.66 -7.27
C ILE A 6 -19.45 13.94 -6.73
N TYR A 7 -20.68 14.25 -7.16
CA TYR A 7 -21.39 15.46 -6.72
C TYR A 7 -21.60 15.48 -5.20
N TYR A 8 -22.04 14.35 -4.63
CA TYR A 8 -22.22 14.21 -3.18
C TYR A 8 -20.90 14.43 -2.44
N THR A 9 -19.81 13.81 -2.92
CA THR A 9 -18.48 13.95 -2.31
C THR A 9 -18.02 15.41 -2.32
N ALA A 10 -18.12 16.09 -3.47
CA ALA A 10 -17.76 17.50 -3.59
C ALA A 10 -18.60 18.40 -2.68
N ARG A 11 -19.91 18.14 -2.58
CA ARG A 11 -20.82 18.87 -1.68
C ARG A 11 -20.45 18.66 -0.21
N VAL A 12 -20.16 17.43 0.21
CA VAL A 12 -19.75 17.12 1.59
C VAL A 12 -18.43 17.81 1.92
N MET A 13 -17.45 17.76 1.03
CA MET A 13 -16.16 18.42 1.24
C MET A 13 -16.32 19.94 1.36
N LYS A 14 -17.10 20.57 0.46
CA LYS A 14 -17.37 22.01 0.49
C LYS A 14 -18.04 22.45 1.79
N ASN A 15 -18.96 21.65 2.31
CA ASN A 15 -19.71 21.99 3.52
C ASN A 15 -18.93 21.67 4.81
N ASN A 16 -17.84 20.90 4.75
CA ASN A 16 -17.09 20.43 5.91
C ASN A 16 -15.58 20.71 5.77
N VAL A 17 -15.21 21.92 5.33
CA VAL A 17 -13.82 22.29 5.04
C VAL A 17 -12.88 21.99 6.22
N LEU A 18 -13.28 22.33 7.45
CA LEU A 18 -12.47 22.06 8.64
C LEU A 18 -12.19 20.57 8.86
N VAL A 19 -13.17 19.70 8.57
CA VAL A 19 -12.99 18.24 8.67
C VAL A 19 -12.05 17.76 7.57
N VAL A 20 -12.19 18.27 6.34
CA VAL A 20 -11.28 17.93 5.23
C VAL A 20 -9.84 18.36 5.54
N LEU A 21 -9.65 19.55 6.12
CA LEU A 21 -8.33 20.00 6.57
C LEU A 21 -7.76 19.09 7.66
N ALA A 22 -8.56 18.71 8.66
CA ALA A 22 -8.13 17.78 9.69
C ALA A 22 -7.75 16.40 9.12
N LEU A 23 -8.51 15.88 8.15
CA LEU A 23 -8.18 14.64 7.44
C LEU A 23 -6.85 14.79 6.68
N GLY A 24 -6.65 15.90 5.97
CA GLY A 24 -5.39 16.21 5.29
C GLY A 24 -4.20 16.24 6.26
N LEU A 25 -4.35 16.88 7.43
CA LEU A 25 -3.31 16.90 8.46
C LEU A 25 -3.00 15.50 9.00
N ILE A 26 -4.00 14.64 9.19
CA ILE A 26 -3.78 13.25 9.61
C ILE A 26 -3.04 12.48 8.51
N ASP A 27 -3.40 12.67 7.25
CA ASP A 27 -2.75 12.01 6.12
C ASP A 27 -1.28 12.46 5.98
N VAL A 28 -0.99 13.75 6.15
CA VAL A 28 0.38 14.28 6.19
C VAL A 28 1.15 13.71 7.40
N SER A 29 0.54 13.74 8.58
CA SER A 29 1.13 13.19 9.81
C SER A 29 1.43 11.70 9.67
N PHE A 30 0.58 10.95 8.96
CA PHE A 30 0.82 9.54 8.65
C PHE A 30 2.13 9.32 7.89
N LEU A 31 2.44 10.12 6.87
CA LEU A 31 3.71 9.96 6.16
C LEU A 31 4.91 10.27 7.05
N PHE A 32 4.85 11.34 7.84
CA PHE A 32 5.94 11.70 8.76
C PHE A 32 6.14 10.63 9.83
N VAL A 33 5.08 10.24 10.54
CA VAL A 33 5.16 9.24 11.61
C VAL A 33 5.60 7.88 11.05
N LEU A 34 5.11 7.49 9.87
CA LEU A 34 5.55 6.26 9.21
C LEU A 34 7.04 6.29 8.88
N GLY A 35 7.53 7.40 8.31
CA GLY A 35 8.94 7.58 7.98
C GLY A 35 9.83 7.53 9.23
N PHE A 36 9.49 8.32 10.26
CA PHE A 36 10.25 8.33 11.52
C PHE A 36 10.23 6.98 12.24
N ALA A 37 9.09 6.29 12.27
CA ALA A 37 8.96 5.00 12.95
C ALA A 37 9.68 3.87 12.21
N THR A 38 9.72 3.92 10.87
CA THR A 38 10.38 2.88 10.07
C THR A 38 11.85 3.16 9.79
N ALA A 39 12.32 4.41 9.86
CA ALA A 39 13.70 4.80 9.53
C ALA A 39 14.79 3.92 10.18
N PRO A 40 14.78 3.66 11.50
CA PRO A 40 15.83 2.84 12.12
C PRO A 40 15.86 1.40 11.59
N VAL A 41 14.70 0.87 11.21
CA VAL A 41 14.58 -0.49 10.65
C VAL A 41 15.00 -0.52 9.18
N VAL A 42 14.64 0.52 8.42
CA VAL A 42 15.02 0.68 7.01
C VAL A 42 16.54 0.81 6.89
N ASP A 43 17.20 1.59 7.74
CA ASP A 43 18.66 1.71 7.74
C ASP A 43 19.35 0.35 7.93
N ARG A 44 18.83 -0.47 8.86
CA ARG A 44 19.32 -1.85 9.06
C ARG A 44 19.03 -2.77 7.87
N LEU A 45 17.88 -2.62 7.21
CA LEU A 45 17.56 -3.37 6.00
C LEU A 45 18.50 -2.99 4.85
N LEU A 46 18.85 -1.72 4.70
CA LEU A 46 19.80 -1.26 3.70
C LEU A 46 21.21 -1.82 3.96
N GLU A 47 21.70 -1.73 5.19
CA GLU A 47 22.99 -2.31 5.61
C GLU A 47 23.04 -3.83 5.34
N LEU A 48 21.98 -4.56 5.73
CA LEU A 48 21.87 -6.00 5.49
C LEU A 48 21.75 -6.32 4.01
N SER A 49 21.05 -5.50 3.22
CA SER A 49 20.94 -5.72 1.78
C SER A 49 22.31 -5.65 1.09
N PHE A 50 23.13 -4.66 1.45
CA PHE A 50 24.50 -4.53 0.92
C PHE A 50 25.38 -5.72 1.32
N THR A 51 25.29 -6.14 2.58
CA THR A 51 26.04 -7.29 3.12
C THR A 51 25.60 -8.60 2.46
N LEU A 52 24.30 -8.77 2.22
CA LEU A 52 23.76 -9.94 1.51
C LEU A 52 24.21 -9.96 0.06
N THR A 53 24.15 -8.83 -0.65
CA THR A 53 24.59 -8.76 -2.05
C THR A 53 26.06 -9.12 -2.21
N THR A 54 26.93 -8.59 -1.34
CA THR A 54 28.36 -8.91 -1.35
C THR A 54 28.63 -10.37 -1.00
N GLY A 55 27.96 -10.91 0.04
CA GLY A 55 28.08 -12.31 0.42
C GLY A 55 27.57 -13.29 -0.64
N ILE A 56 26.46 -12.97 -1.33
CA ILE A 56 25.93 -13.79 -2.43
C ILE A 56 26.97 -13.92 -3.54
N GLY A 57 27.63 -12.82 -3.92
CA GLY A 57 28.69 -12.84 -4.93
C GLY A 57 29.85 -13.79 -4.58
N GLN A 58 30.27 -13.82 -3.32
CA GLN A 58 31.33 -14.71 -2.84
C GLN A 58 30.91 -16.18 -2.82
N VAL A 59 29.69 -16.47 -2.36
CA VAL A 59 29.17 -17.85 -2.30
C VAL A 59 28.92 -18.40 -3.71
N LEU A 60 28.47 -17.58 -4.65
CA LEU A 60 28.27 -18.01 -6.04
C LEU A 60 29.57 -18.46 -6.72
N GLN A 61 30.73 -17.92 -6.34
CA GLN A 61 32.03 -18.36 -6.86
C GLN A 61 32.46 -19.73 -6.32
N GLN A 62 31.85 -20.19 -5.23
CA GLN A 62 32.22 -21.42 -4.52
C GLN A 62 31.30 -22.61 -4.85
N LEU A 63 30.20 -22.38 -5.58
CA LEU A 63 29.16 -23.38 -5.84
C LEU A 63 29.14 -23.81 -7.31
N ASP A 64 29.27 -25.12 -7.55
CA ASP A 64 29.15 -25.72 -8.89
C ASP A 64 27.70 -25.70 -9.44
N SER A 65 26.72 -25.62 -8.55
CA SER A 65 25.30 -25.47 -8.89
C SER A 65 24.58 -24.61 -7.87
N PHE A 66 23.67 -23.74 -8.33
CA PHE A 66 23.01 -22.76 -7.49
C PHE A 66 21.49 -22.79 -7.67
N SER A 67 20.80 -22.57 -6.56
CA SER A 67 19.38 -22.29 -6.48
C SER A 67 19.16 -21.21 -5.43
N VAL A 68 17.99 -20.56 -5.42
CA VAL A 68 17.64 -19.61 -4.36
C VAL A 68 17.70 -20.30 -2.99
N TRP A 69 17.28 -21.57 -2.93
CA TRP A 69 17.28 -22.32 -1.67
C TRP A 69 18.69 -22.60 -1.15
N THR A 70 19.62 -23.01 -2.01
CA THR A 70 21.02 -23.26 -1.62
C THR A 70 21.73 -21.99 -1.18
N LEU A 71 21.39 -20.82 -1.75
CA LEU A 71 21.94 -19.54 -1.30
C LEU A 71 21.39 -19.13 0.07
N VAL A 72 20.07 -19.29 0.27
CA VAL A 72 19.42 -18.91 1.54
C VAL A 72 19.81 -19.85 2.69
N SER A 73 20.10 -21.12 2.40
CA SER A 73 20.54 -22.10 3.40
C SER A 73 22.05 -22.17 3.62
N HIS A 74 22.86 -21.43 2.85
CA HIS A 74 24.30 -21.41 3.02
C HIS A 74 24.67 -20.84 4.39
N SER A 75 25.54 -21.52 5.15
CA SER A 75 25.86 -21.18 6.55
C SER A 75 26.29 -19.72 6.76
N THR A 76 27.00 -19.15 5.78
CA THR A 76 27.42 -17.73 5.78
C THR A 76 26.26 -16.75 5.57
N LEU A 77 25.28 -17.10 4.72
CA LEU A 77 24.19 -16.21 4.32
C LEU A 77 22.94 -16.36 5.17
N GLN A 78 22.67 -17.57 5.66
CA GLN A 78 21.50 -17.89 6.47
C GLN A 78 21.26 -16.92 7.64
N PRO A 79 22.26 -16.56 8.49
CA PRO A 79 22.03 -15.62 9.58
C PRO A 79 21.67 -14.22 9.08
N LEU A 80 22.22 -13.79 7.93
CA LEU A 80 21.92 -12.50 7.32
C LEU A 80 20.51 -12.49 6.72
N VAL A 81 20.11 -13.56 6.02
CA VAL A 81 18.77 -13.70 5.47
C VAL A 81 17.73 -13.72 6.57
N LEU A 82 17.98 -14.45 7.67
CA LEU A 82 17.07 -14.48 8.81
C LEU A 82 16.89 -13.09 9.42
N ARG A 83 17.98 -12.36 9.65
CA ARG A 83 17.93 -10.97 10.14
C ARG A 83 17.15 -10.07 9.18
N PHE A 84 17.40 -10.19 7.88
CA PHE A 84 16.69 -9.43 6.86
C PHE A 84 15.17 -9.69 6.89
N VAL A 85 14.76 -10.97 6.99
CA VAL A 85 13.35 -11.35 7.12
C VAL A 85 12.75 -10.77 8.40
N LEU A 86 13.43 -10.88 9.54
CA LEU A 86 12.94 -10.36 10.82
C LEU A 86 12.78 -8.84 10.80
N TYR A 87 13.75 -8.09 10.27
CA TYR A 87 13.62 -6.64 10.12
C TYR A 87 12.54 -6.25 9.12
N THR A 88 12.34 -7.02 8.05
CA THR A 88 11.25 -6.79 7.09
C THR A 88 9.89 -6.97 7.76
N LEU A 89 9.72 -8.03 8.56
CA LEU A 89 8.50 -8.27 9.33
C LEU A 89 8.27 -7.18 10.38
N LEU A 90 9.33 -6.72 11.04
CA LEU A 90 9.26 -5.62 12.00
C LEU A 90 8.85 -4.30 11.33
N ALA A 91 9.44 -3.95 10.18
CA ALA A 91 9.06 -2.78 9.39
C ALA A 91 7.59 -2.88 8.96
N GLY A 92 7.16 -4.05 8.48
CA GLY A 92 5.76 -4.31 8.13
C GLY A 92 4.82 -4.13 9.32
N LEU A 93 5.18 -4.64 10.51
CA LEU A 93 4.38 -4.51 11.73
C LEU A 93 4.26 -3.04 12.16
N ILE A 94 5.36 -2.29 12.15
CA ILE A 94 5.35 -0.85 12.44
C ILE A 94 4.43 -0.13 11.46
N ALA A 95 4.59 -0.39 10.16
CA ALA A 95 3.75 0.21 9.13
C ALA A 95 2.27 -0.11 9.32
N TYR A 96 1.94 -1.36 9.66
CA TYR A 96 0.58 -1.80 9.94
C TYR A 96 -0.02 -1.10 11.16
N VAL A 97 0.73 -0.96 12.26
CA VAL A 97 0.26 -0.27 13.46
C VAL A 97 0.05 1.22 13.20
N VAL A 98 1.04 1.90 12.60
CA VAL A 98 0.96 3.32 12.25
C VAL A 98 -0.21 3.59 11.30
N TYR A 99 -0.38 2.74 10.28
CA TYR A 99 -1.52 2.80 9.37
C TYR A 99 -2.84 2.60 10.12
N GLY A 100 -2.97 1.55 10.92
CA GLY A 100 -4.19 1.22 11.66
C GLY A 100 -4.65 2.35 12.60
N VAL A 101 -3.70 3.06 13.23
CA VAL A 101 -4.00 4.20 14.10
C VAL A 101 -4.37 5.45 13.30
N LEU A 102 -3.49 5.91 12.41
CA LEU A 102 -3.68 7.22 11.75
C LEU A 102 -4.73 7.14 10.64
N GLN A 103 -4.66 6.13 9.78
CA GLN A 103 -5.69 5.93 8.77
C GLN A 103 -7.01 5.49 9.41
N GLY A 104 -6.99 4.72 10.49
CA GLY A 104 -8.19 4.44 11.27
C GLY A 104 -8.88 5.71 11.77
N LEU A 105 -8.12 6.68 12.31
CA LEU A 105 -8.67 7.97 12.73
C LEU A 105 -9.27 8.75 11.56
N ALA A 106 -8.57 8.78 10.42
CA ALA A 106 -9.06 9.46 9.22
C ALA A 106 -10.35 8.82 8.68
N TRP A 107 -10.41 7.49 8.61
CA TRP A 107 -11.61 6.74 8.23
C TRP A 107 -12.76 6.92 9.22
N HIS A 108 -12.47 6.99 10.51
CA HIS A 108 -13.47 7.30 11.53
C HIS A 108 -14.06 8.71 11.31
N LEU A 109 -13.20 9.72 11.11
CA LEU A 109 -13.65 11.10 10.91
C LEU A 109 -14.47 11.26 9.63
N SER A 110 -14.11 10.57 8.54
CA SER A 110 -14.92 10.54 7.32
C SER A 110 -16.27 9.84 7.50
N ARG A 111 -16.37 8.94 8.50
CA ARG A 111 -17.58 8.19 8.83
C ARG A 111 -18.39 8.78 9.99
N ARG A 112 -18.05 9.96 10.52
CA ARG A 112 -18.62 10.52 11.76
C ARG A 112 -20.16 10.72 11.75
N LEU A 113 -20.83 10.40 10.64
CA LEU A 113 -22.27 10.29 10.49
C LEU A 113 -22.87 8.92 10.88
N LEU A 114 -22.05 7.89 11.14
CA LEU A 114 -22.50 6.49 11.34
C LEU A 114 -22.50 5.99 12.80
N MET A 115 -22.37 6.89 13.79
CA MET A 115 -22.49 6.61 15.24
C MET A 115 -21.79 5.33 15.76
N TYR A 116 -20.54 5.09 15.36
CA TYR A 116 -19.74 4.01 15.97
C TYR A 116 -18.97 4.51 17.19
N GLU A 117 -18.98 3.73 18.29
CA GLU A 117 -18.02 3.91 19.39
C GLU A 117 -16.59 3.79 18.85
N VAL A 118 -15.75 4.79 19.16
CA VAL A 118 -14.38 4.91 18.66
C VAL A 118 -13.60 3.60 18.80
N LYS A 119 -13.63 2.98 20.00
CA LYS A 119 -12.90 1.74 20.29
C LYS A 119 -13.33 0.57 19.40
N ARG A 120 -14.65 0.36 19.22
CA ARG A 120 -15.19 -0.72 18.37
C ARG A 120 -14.85 -0.49 16.90
N PHE A 121 -14.87 0.77 16.46
CA PHE A 121 -14.47 1.13 15.11
C PHE A 121 -13.02 0.72 14.84
N PHE A 122 -12.09 1.14 15.70
CA PHE A 122 -10.66 0.82 15.53
C PHE A 122 -10.42 -0.68 15.52
N LEU A 123 -10.97 -1.43 16.48
CA LEU A 123 -10.81 -2.89 16.50
C LEU A 123 -11.26 -3.53 15.18
N ARG A 124 -12.42 -3.15 14.65
CA ARG A 124 -12.90 -3.64 13.35
C ARG A 124 -12.00 -3.21 12.21
N PHE A 125 -11.52 -1.97 12.22
CA PHE A 125 -10.61 -1.46 11.20
C PHE A 125 -9.30 -2.26 11.17
N PHE A 126 -8.68 -2.53 12.33
CA PHE A 126 -7.50 -3.39 12.42
C PHE A 126 -7.79 -4.80 11.90
N LEU A 127 -8.87 -5.44 12.37
CA LEU A 127 -9.24 -6.80 11.94
C LEU A 127 -9.51 -6.91 10.44
N VAL A 128 -10.08 -5.87 9.82
CA VAL A 128 -10.32 -5.82 8.37
C VAL A 128 -9.02 -5.64 7.60
N ASN A 129 -8.07 -4.87 8.14
CA ASN A 129 -6.77 -4.66 7.52
C ASN A 129 -5.82 -5.85 7.65
N LEU A 130 -5.99 -6.69 8.67
CA LEU A 130 -5.07 -7.79 8.95
C LEU A 130 -4.94 -8.79 7.77
N PRO A 131 -6.03 -9.29 7.13
CA PRO A 131 -5.92 -10.15 5.96
C PRO A 131 -5.20 -9.49 4.77
N TRP A 132 -5.42 -8.18 4.56
CA TRP A 132 -4.77 -7.44 3.48
C TRP A 132 -3.28 -7.27 3.73
N PHE A 133 -2.92 -6.96 4.97
CA PHE A 133 -1.53 -6.89 5.42
C PHE A 133 -0.80 -8.22 5.23
N ILE A 134 -1.38 -9.33 5.71
CA ILE A 134 -0.80 -10.66 5.54
C ILE A 134 -0.66 -11.01 4.05
N SER A 135 -1.70 -10.76 3.25
CA SER A 135 -1.65 -11.01 1.80
C SER A 135 -0.57 -10.16 1.11
N GLY A 136 -0.40 -8.91 1.53
CA GLY A 136 0.65 -8.01 1.06
C GLY A 136 2.05 -8.51 1.40
N LEU A 137 2.26 -9.01 2.63
CA LEU A 137 3.53 -9.62 3.04
C LEU A 137 3.85 -10.88 2.23
N VAL A 138 2.87 -11.77 2.04
CA VAL A 138 3.04 -12.98 1.22
C VAL A 138 3.40 -12.60 -0.22
N LEU A 139 2.71 -11.61 -0.78
CA LEU A 139 2.99 -11.11 -2.12
C LEU A 139 4.40 -10.52 -2.23
N PHE A 140 4.83 -9.74 -1.24
CA PHE A 140 6.16 -9.15 -1.17
C PHE A 140 7.26 -10.21 -1.18
N PHE A 141 7.16 -11.22 -0.32
CA PHE A 141 8.16 -12.30 -0.26
C PHE A 141 8.15 -13.17 -1.52
N ALA A 142 6.98 -13.42 -2.10
CA ALA A 142 6.88 -14.16 -3.36
C ALA A 142 7.51 -13.38 -4.52
N LEU A 143 7.28 -12.06 -4.59
CA LEU A 143 7.94 -11.16 -5.54
C LEU A 143 9.45 -11.16 -5.33
N LEU A 144 9.93 -11.02 -4.09
CA LEU A 144 11.34 -11.06 -3.76
C LEU A 144 12.01 -12.38 -4.19
N TYR A 145 11.34 -13.51 -3.97
CA TYR A 145 11.82 -14.82 -4.41
C TYR A 145 11.95 -14.91 -5.94
N VAL A 146 10.90 -14.48 -6.66
CA VAL A 146 10.92 -14.45 -8.14
C VAL A 146 12.01 -13.50 -8.64
N ASP A 147 12.13 -12.34 -8.01
CA ASP A 147 13.13 -11.33 -8.32
C ASP A 147 14.55 -11.89 -8.21
N LEU A 148 14.87 -12.48 -7.05
CA LEU A 148 16.16 -13.13 -6.78
C LEU A 148 16.44 -14.26 -7.77
N ARG A 149 15.46 -15.15 -8.03
CA ARG A 149 15.62 -16.26 -8.97
C ARG A 149 16.04 -15.77 -10.36
N TYR A 150 15.35 -14.77 -10.90
CA TYR A 150 15.66 -14.27 -12.24
C TYR A 150 16.91 -13.40 -12.28
N THR A 151 17.23 -12.69 -11.18
CA THR A 151 18.51 -11.98 -11.06
C THR A 151 19.70 -12.95 -11.09
N LEU A 152 19.58 -14.10 -10.42
CA LEU A 152 20.59 -15.16 -10.50
C LEU A 152 20.73 -15.69 -11.93
N ILE A 153 19.63 -16.10 -12.57
CA ILE A 153 19.66 -16.59 -13.96
C ILE A 153 20.30 -15.57 -14.91
N ALA A 154 19.94 -14.29 -14.79
CA ALA A 154 20.49 -13.21 -15.61
C ALA A 154 22.00 -13.05 -15.40
N SER A 155 22.50 -13.15 -14.16
CA SER A 155 23.93 -13.06 -13.84
C SER A 155 24.79 -14.14 -14.49
N LEU A 156 24.18 -15.27 -14.89
CA LEU A 156 24.88 -16.43 -15.44
C LEU A 156 24.77 -16.53 -16.96
N THR A 157 23.63 -16.12 -17.50
CA THR A 157 23.32 -16.26 -18.93
C THR A 157 23.55 -14.97 -19.69
N SER A 158 23.90 -13.87 -19.01
CA SER A 158 23.98 -12.51 -19.58
C SER A 158 22.71 -12.10 -20.33
N THR A 159 21.56 -12.70 -19.99
CA THR A 159 20.27 -12.35 -20.58
C THR A 159 19.53 -11.35 -19.71
N THR A 160 18.80 -10.44 -20.36
CA THR A 160 17.91 -9.51 -19.66
C THR A 160 16.81 -10.26 -18.94
N LYS A 161 16.54 -9.84 -17.70
CA LYS A 161 15.48 -10.37 -16.85
C LYS A 161 14.11 -10.27 -17.53
N PRO A 162 13.36 -11.39 -17.68
CA PRO A 162 12.04 -11.35 -18.31
C PRO A 162 11.01 -10.65 -17.40
N VAL A 163 10.15 -9.84 -17.99
CA VAL A 163 9.11 -9.06 -17.27
C VAL A 163 7.82 -9.88 -17.06
N TRP A 164 7.52 -10.81 -17.96
CA TRP A 164 6.29 -11.62 -17.96
C TRP A 164 5.98 -12.34 -16.63
N PRO A 165 6.95 -12.90 -15.89
CA PRO A 165 6.70 -13.56 -14.60
C PRO A 165 6.12 -12.63 -13.52
N PHE A 166 6.28 -11.32 -13.67
CA PHE A 166 5.81 -10.32 -12.69
C PHE A 166 4.35 -9.89 -12.93
N ILE A 167 3.80 -10.11 -14.12
CA ILE A 167 2.43 -9.68 -14.48
C ILE A 167 1.36 -10.25 -13.55
N PRO A 168 1.35 -11.56 -13.19
CA PRO A 168 0.37 -12.11 -12.26
C PRO A 168 0.39 -11.43 -10.88
N PHE A 169 1.58 -11.03 -10.41
CA PHE A 169 1.74 -10.34 -9.13
C PHE A 169 1.13 -8.94 -9.17
N TYR A 170 1.31 -8.21 -10.27
CA TYR A 170 0.67 -6.90 -10.44
C TYR A 170 -0.86 -7.01 -10.54
N ILE A 171 -1.38 -8.01 -11.24
CA ILE A 171 -2.82 -8.28 -11.28
C ILE A 171 -3.36 -8.59 -9.88
N LEU A 172 -2.65 -9.44 -9.12
CA LEU A 172 -3.02 -9.77 -7.75
C LEU A 172 -2.94 -8.54 -6.82
N LEU A 173 -1.94 -7.68 -6.99
CA LEU A 173 -1.82 -6.42 -6.25
C LEU A 173 -3.02 -5.50 -6.53
N VAL A 174 -3.39 -5.32 -7.79
CA VAL A 174 -4.57 -4.53 -8.18
C VAL A 174 -5.84 -5.11 -7.57
N ALA A 175 -6.00 -6.43 -7.58
CA ALA A 175 -7.14 -7.11 -6.95
C ALA A 175 -7.16 -6.91 -5.42
N LEU A 176 -6.01 -7.00 -4.75
CA LEU A 176 -5.91 -6.75 -3.31
C LEU A 176 -6.31 -5.32 -2.96
N VAL A 177 -5.80 -4.32 -3.70
CA VAL A 177 -6.16 -2.91 -3.49
C VAL A 177 -7.67 -2.69 -3.73
N TYR A 178 -8.22 -3.29 -4.78
CA TYR A 178 -9.65 -3.23 -5.08
C TYR A 178 -10.51 -3.71 -3.92
N PHE A 179 -10.27 -4.93 -3.42
CA PHE A 179 -11.07 -5.48 -2.34
C PHE A 179 -10.79 -4.81 -0.99
N ALA A 180 -9.55 -4.34 -0.75
CA ALA A 180 -9.21 -3.58 0.45
C ALA A 180 -10.04 -2.29 0.55
N LEU A 181 -10.13 -1.51 -0.53
CA LEU A 181 -10.91 -0.27 -0.56
C LEU A 181 -12.40 -0.51 -0.31
N ILE A 182 -12.98 -1.56 -0.89
CA ILE A 182 -14.38 -1.95 -0.62
C ILE A 182 -14.56 -2.35 0.85
N SER A 183 -13.58 -3.08 1.42
CA SER A 183 -13.65 -3.53 2.81
C SER A 183 -13.58 -2.40 3.83
N TYR A 184 -12.98 -1.25 3.48
CA TYR A 184 -13.01 -0.05 4.32
C TYR A 184 -14.40 0.61 4.33
N GLY A 185 -15.21 0.39 3.29
CA GLY A 185 -16.62 0.80 3.22
C GLY A 185 -17.58 -0.08 4.03
N SER A 186 -17.29 -1.37 4.17
CA SER A 186 -18.14 -2.29 4.95
C SER A 186 -17.63 -2.59 6.36
N LEU A 187 -16.34 -2.33 6.62
CA LEU A 187 -15.59 -2.88 7.76
C LEU A 187 -15.77 -4.41 7.88
N ASN A 188 -15.88 -5.11 6.75
CA ASN A 188 -16.06 -6.55 6.72
C ASN A 188 -15.49 -7.14 5.41
N VAL A 189 -14.42 -7.92 5.55
CA VAL A 189 -13.71 -8.54 4.42
C VAL A 189 -14.60 -9.51 3.65
N ARG A 190 -15.36 -10.39 4.33
CA ARG A 190 -16.23 -11.37 3.67
C ARG A 190 -17.33 -10.71 2.85
N TYR A 191 -17.93 -9.66 3.41
CA TYR A 191 -18.92 -8.88 2.69
C TYR A 191 -18.30 -8.13 1.50
N ALA A 192 -17.09 -7.58 1.67
CA ALA A 192 -16.39 -6.88 0.59
C ALA A 192 -16.09 -7.77 -0.62
N PHE A 193 -15.66 -9.02 -0.41
CA PHE A 193 -15.48 -9.98 -1.50
C PHE A 193 -16.78 -10.27 -2.24
N ARG A 194 -17.86 -10.56 -1.50
CA ARG A 194 -19.17 -10.83 -2.09
C ARG A 194 -19.68 -9.63 -2.89
N LEU A 195 -19.55 -8.43 -2.33
CA LEU A 195 -19.99 -7.19 -2.95
C LEU A 195 -19.16 -6.84 -4.18
N GLY A 196 -17.84 -6.91 -4.08
CA GLY A 196 -16.91 -6.58 -5.17
C GLY A 196 -17.05 -7.50 -6.39
N LEU A 197 -17.48 -8.75 -6.20
CA LEU A 197 -17.78 -9.65 -7.31
C LEU A 197 -19.16 -9.40 -7.90
N ARG A 198 -20.20 -9.25 -7.07
CA ARG A 198 -21.59 -9.08 -7.54
C ARG A 198 -21.83 -7.72 -8.20
N ARG A 199 -21.24 -6.66 -7.65
CA ARG A 199 -21.45 -5.27 -8.07
C ARG A 199 -20.18 -4.68 -8.70
N TRP A 200 -19.38 -5.49 -9.40
CA TRP A 200 -18.12 -5.06 -10.03
C TRP A 200 -18.30 -3.86 -10.98
N LYS A 201 -19.42 -3.79 -11.70
CA LYS A 201 -19.76 -2.67 -12.60
C LYS A 201 -19.87 -1.32 -11.88
N LEU A 202 -20.10 -1.33 -10.56
CA LEU A 202 -20.12 -0.12 -9.73
C LEU A 202 -18.72 0.26 -9.22
N PHE A 203 -17.98 -0.71 -8.69
CA PHE A 203 -16.70 -0.46 -8.04
C PHE A 203 -15.51 -0.35 -9.00
N VAL A 204 -15.56 -0.96 -10.19
CA VAL A 204 -14.50 -0.81 -11.19
C VAL A 204 -14.41 0.64 -11.70
N PRO A 205 -15.50 1.33 -12.09
CA PRO A 205 -15.45 2.75 -12.41
C PRO A 205 -14.92 3.62 -11.26
N MET A 206 -15.28 3.29 -10.02
CA MET A 206 -14.74 3.97 -8.83
C MET A 206 -13.21 3.84 -8.78
N MET A 207 -12.67 2.64 -9.00
CA MET A 207 -11.21 2.42 -9.07
C MET A 207 -10.55 3.20 -10.18
N VAL A 208 -11.17 3.24 -11.37
CA VAL A 208 -10.62 3.99 -12.51
C VAL A 208 -10.53 5.48 -12.18
N VAL A 209 -11.55 6.05 -11.53
CA VAL A 209 -11.53 7.45 -11.07
C VAL A 209 -10.44 7.67 -10.02
N ILE A 210 -10.30 6.78 -9.04
CA ILE A 210 -9.26 6.88 -8.01
C ILE A 210 -7.87 6.81 -8.63
N ALA A 211 -7.62 5.80 -9.46
CA ALA A 211 -6.34 5.60 -10.13
C ALA A 211 -6.01 6.76 -11.06
N GLY A 212 -6.97 7.22 -11.86
CA GLY A 212 -6.81 8.39 -12.73
C GLY A 212 -6.50 9.67 -11.95
N SER A 213 -7.14 9.88 -10.81
CA SER A 213 -6.89 11.05 -9.97
C SER A 213 -5.49 11.02 -9.35
N LEU A 214 -5.04 9.86 -8.87
CA LEU A 214 -3.69 9.67 -8.33
C LEU A 214 -2.63 9.81 -9.42
N ALA A 215 -2.86 9.25 -10.61
CA ALA A 215 -1.96 9.39 -11.75
C ALA A 215 -1.84 10.87 -12.18
N PHE A 216 -2.96 11.58 -12.25
CA PHE A 216 -2.98 13.01 -12.56
C PHE A 216 -2.23 13.84 -11.51
N ALA A 217 -2.46 13.57 -10.22
CA ALA A 217 -1.72 14.21 -9.13
C ALA A 217 -0.21 13.96 -9.25
N GLN A 218 0.19 12.72 -9.57
CA GLN A 218 1.60 12.36 -9.76
C GLN A 218 2.23 13.11 -10.94
N VAL A 219 1.50 13.26 -12.05
CA VAL A 219 1.97 14.04 -13.21
C VAL A 219 2.18 15.51 -12.84
N ILE A 220 1.27 16.11 -12.06
CA ILE A 220 1.43 17.48 -11.57
C ILE A 220 2.68 17.59 -10.70
N ILE A 221 2.82 16.73 -9.68
CA ILE A 221 3.96 16.74 -8.75
C ILE A 221 5.27 16.57 -9.53
N TYR A 222 5.33 15.61 -10.44
CA TYR A 222 6.50 15.36 -11.28
C TYR A 222 6.86 16.58 -12.13
N SER A 223 5.87 17.18 -12.80
CA SER A 223 6.08 18.36 -13.65
C SER A 223 6.62 19.56 -12.87
N VAL A 224 6.12 19.78 -11.65
CA VAL A 224 6.61 20.86 -10.77
C VAL A 224 8.00 20.54 -10.20
N ASN A 225 8.25 19.27 -9.85
CA ASN A 225 9.53 18.80 -9.32
C ASN A 225 10.68 19.00 -10.32
N LEU A 226 10.41 18.89 -11.62
CA LEU A 226 11.39 19.22 -12.67
C LEU A 226 11.84 20.68 -12.66
N LEU A 227 10.98 21.60 -12.18
CA LEU A 227 11.29 23.04 -12.10
C LEU A 227 11.93 23.38 -10.75
N SER A 228 11.39 22.84 -9.67
CA SER A 228 11.90 23.04 -8.31
C SER A 228 11.47 21.88 -7.41
N PRO A 229 12.42 21.15 -6.81
CA PRO A 229 12.08 20.07 -5.88
C PRO A 229 11.29 20.53 -4.65
N PHE A 230 11.62 21.72 -4.14
CA PHE A 230 10.87 22.31 -3.03
C PHE A 230 9.43 22.65 -3.44
N ALA A 231 9.22 23.23 -4.62
CA ALA A 231 7.88 23.49 -5.13
C ALA A 231 7.09 22.19 -5.35
N GLY A 232 7.74 21.14 -5.87
CA GLY A 232 7.14 19.82 -6.04
C GLY A 232 6.66 19.23 -4.71
N PHE A 233 7.46 19.38 -3.65
CA PHE A 233 7.08 18.99 -2.29
C PHE A 233 5.86 19.77 -1.78
N VAL A 234 5.86 21.10 -1.91
CA VAL A 234 4.74 21.96 -1.47
C VAL A 234 3.45 21.61 -2.23
N VAL A 235 3.53 21.40 -3.54
CA VAL A 235 2.39 20.96 -4.36
C VAL A 235 1.92 19.57 -3.96
N GLY A 236 2.85 18.66 -3.66
CA GLY A 236 2.53 17.34 -3.10
C GLY A 236 1.71 17.44 -1.83
N LEU A 237 2.12 18.31 -0.88
CA LEU A 237 1.36 18.60 0.34
C LEU A 237 -0.01 19.21 0.06
N ALA A 238 -0.11 20.13 -0.91
CA ALA A 238 -1.36 20.78 -1.28
C ALA A 238 -2.38 19.79 -1.91
N LEU A 239 -1.92 18.66 -2.44
CA LEU A 239 -2.76 17.62 -3.05
C LEU A 239 -3.29 16.58 -2.04
N PHE A 240 -2.90 16.63 -0.76
CA PHE A 240 -3.41 15.70 0.27
C PHE A 240 -4.94 15.67 0.44
N PRO A 241 -5.69 16.78 0.24
CA PRO A 241 -7.15 16.72 0.20
C PRO A 241 -7.71 15.73 -0.83
N LEU A 242 -6.93 15.32 -1.83
CA LEU A 242 -7.31 14.26 -2.77
C LEU A 242 -7.51 12.91 -2.06
N LEU A 243 -6.71 12.59 -1.04
CA LEU A 243 -6.89 11.36 -0.25
C LEU A 243 -8.21 11.40 0.54
N SER A 244 -8.58 12.58 1.04
CA SER A 244 -9.88 12.80 1.66
C SER A 244 -11.03 12.66 0.66
N PHE A 245 -10.87 13.18 -0.57
CA PHE A 245 -11.82 12.96 -1.66
C PHE A 245 -11.99 11.47 -1.96
N ILE A 246 -10.90 10.72 -2.14
CA ILE A 246 -10.93 9.28 -2.42
C ILE A 246 -11.68 8.53 -1.31
N ARG A 247 -11.36 8.81 -0.05
CA ARG A 247 -11.99 8.18 1.12
C ARG A 247 -13.51 8.45 1.15
N LEU A 248 -13.92 9.70 0.99
CA LEU A 248 -15.33 10.10 0.97
C LEU A 248 -16.07 9.55 -0.26
N PHE A 249 -15.41 9.53 -1.42
CA PHE A 249 -15.96 8.99 -2.65
C PHE A 249 -16.20 7.47 -2.57
N SER A 250 -15.28 6.73 -1.96
CA SER A 250 -15.47 5.31 -1.67
C SER A 250 -16.64 5.07 -0.72
N LEU A 251 -16.78 5.88 0.34
CA LEU A 251 -17.92 5.79 1.26
C LEU A 251 -19.25 6.16 0.60
N ALA A 252 -19.28 7.20 -0.24
CA ALA A 252 -20.47 7.63 -0.97
C ALA A 252 -20.93 6.56 -1.96
N THR A 253 -19.99 5.96 -2.69
CA THR A 253 -20.27 4.87 -3.64
C THR A 253 -20.80 3.63 -2.92
N TYR A 254 -20.29 3.34 -1.73
CA TYR A 254 -20.79 2.26 -0.88
C TYR A 254 -22.18 2.56 -0.28
N GLY A 255 -22.38 3.77 0.27
CA GLY A 255 -23.63 4.14 0.96
C GLY A 255 -24.84 4.30 0.05
N MET A 256 -24.63 4.65 -1.22
CA MET A 256 -25.70 4.68 -2.23
C MET A 256 -26.21 3.29 -2.61
N ASP A 257 -25.51 2.24 -2.20
CA ASP A 257 -25.79 0.84 -2.57
C ASP A 257 -26.44 0.04 -1.42
N SER A 258 -26.44 0.60 -0.20
CA SER A 258 -27.10 0.03 0.98
C SER A 258 -28.55 0.48 1.17
N HIS A 259 -29.06 1.34 0.28
CA HIS A 259 -30.42 1.88 0.32
C HIS A 259 -31.29 1.47 -0.88
N ASP A 260 -30.76 0.60 -1.76
CA ASP A 260 -31.47 -0.11 -2.83
C ASP A 260 -31.36 -1.63 -2.61
#